data_AF-A0A969G9N5-F1
#
_entry.id   AF-A0A969G9N5-F1
#
_cell.length_a   1.000
_cell.length_b   1.000
_cell.length_c   1.000
_cell.angle_alpha   90.00
_cell.angle_beta   90.00
_cell.angle_gamma   90.00
#
_symmetry.space_group_name_H-M   'P 1'
#
loop_
_entity.id
_entity.type
_entity.pdbx_description
1 polymer ?
#
loop_
_entity_poly.entity_id
_entity_poly.type
_entity_poly.pdbx_seq_one_letter_code
_entity_poly.pdbx_strand_id
1 'polypeptide(L)'
;MAALRAIVTINFIQYGNGSGINLFGIGNNKIYNNVIANVEGIGIFADDRATLPNTRFYYLNNTIYNTGSDGIRIYSDETLDNVLINNLIINPQTYLVYQNDATWLTGQDAFIRLNTNVNRTLQNNYFSRWASTAHFTDTLNSDFSLQINSPATDAGQNLTAYGITNDFDQTPRPFNGVFDIGAFEFHQIPLPVELTSFNAVCKNGQVELSWQTAAEQNNSHFEIEINRNGFETIASVNGNGTTTDISNYIFIDENINEIKKLFITA
;
A
#
# COMPACT_ATOMS: atom_id res chain seq x y z
N MET A 1 -36.42 -12.86 5.33
CA MET A 1 -36.05 -11.46 5.02
C MET A 1 -34.54 -11.41 4.86
N ALA A 2 -34.04 -10.86 3.76
CA ALA A 2 -32.61 -10.56 3.65
C ALA A 2 -32.27 -9.54 4.75
N ALA A 3 -31.35 -9.87 5.65
CA ALA A 3 -30.88 -8.93 6.66
C ALA A 3 -30.33 -7.68 5.96
N LEU A 4 -30.63 -6.50 6.51
CA LEU A 4 -30.02 -5.23 6.13
C LEU A 4 -28.49 -5.39 6.14
N ARG A 5 -27.84 -5.09 5.01
CA ARG A 5 -26.39 -5.20 4.84
C ARG A 5 -25.81 -3.81 4.64
N ALA A 6 -25.05 -3.32 5.62
CA ALA A 6 -24.24 -2.13 5.45
C ALA A 6 -22.96 -2.46 4.66
N ILE A 7 -22.54 -1.52 3.82
CA ILE A 7 -21.27 -1.54 3.11
C ILE A 7 -20.53 -0.26 3.45
N VAL A 8 -19.33 -0.38 4.00
CA VAL A 8 -18.42 0.74 4.30
C VAL A 8 -17.13 0.50 3.52
N THR A 9 -16.89 1.29 2.48
CA THR A 9 -15.76 1.08 1.59
C THR A 9 -15.22 2.37 0.99
N ILE A 10 -13.93 2.37 0.65
CA ILE A 10 -13.23 3.48 -0.01
C ILE A 10 -13.37 4.77 0.81
N ASN A 11 -13.15 4.66 2.13
CA ASN A 11 -13.13 5.79 3.05
C ASN A 11 -11.71 6.02 3.54
N PHE A 12 -11.33 7.29 3.60
CA PHE A 12 -10.11 7.75 4.24
C PHE A 12 -10.47 8.41 5.59
N ILE A 13 -10.05 7.81 6.69
CA ILE A 13 -10.40 8.23 8.06
C ILE A 13 -9.13 8.53 8.84
N GLN A 14 -8.96 9.75 9.32
CA GLN A 14 -7.76 10.18 10.02
C GLN A 14 -8.04 11.13 11.18
N TYR A 15 -7.18 11.12 12.21
CA TYR A 15 -7.16 12.08 13.32
C TYR A 15 -8.45 12.16 14.17
N GLY A 16 -9.23 11.07 14.23
CA GLY A 16 -10.38 10.98 15.10
C GLY A 16 -9.98 10.68 16.55
N ASN A 17 -10.60 11.36 17.53
CA ASN A 17 -10.37 11.12 18.97
C ASN A 17 -10.96 9.78 19.49
N GLY A 18 -11.65 9.03 18.63
CA GLY A 18 -12.30 7.77 18.97
C GLY A 18 -11.95 6.68 17.98
N SER A 19 -12.79 5.64 17.90
CA SER A 19 -12.61 4.61 16.88
C SER A 19 -12.79 5.18 15.48
N GLY A 20 -12.01 4.71 14.50
CA GLY A 20 -12.17 5.10 13.10
C GLY A 20 -13.53 4.67 12.54
N ILE A 21 -13.84 3.37 12.69
CA ILE A 21 -15.15 2.80 12.33
C ILE A 21 -15.74 2.09 13.56
N ASN A 22 -17.00 2.36 13.86
CA ASN A 22 -17.78 1.58 14.81
C ASN A 22 -18.85 0.79 14.06
N LEU A 23 -18.79 -0.53 14.18
CA LEU A 23 -19.71 -1.46 13.56
C LEU A 23 -20.68 -2.01 14.61
N PHE A 24 -21.91 -1.53 14.53
CA PHE A 24 -23.06 -2.06 15.27
C PHE A 24 -24.09 -2.49 14.25
N GLY A 25 -24.61 -3.71 14.32
CA GLY A 25 -25.68 -4.09 13.40
C GLY A 25 -26.05 -5.56 13.44
N ILE A 26 -27.06 -5.89 12.65
CA ILE A 26 -27.75 -7.19 12.68
C ILE A 26 -27.00 -8.33 11.95
N GLY A 27 -25.76 -8.10 11.49
CA GLY A 27 -24.96 -9.06 10.72
C GLY A 27 -24.87 -8.79 9.22
N ASN A 28 -23.94 -9.48 8.54
CA ASN A 28 -23.67 -9.42 7.09
C ASN A 28 -23.13 -8.09 6.54
N ASN A 29 -22.60 -7.23 7.41
CA ASN A 29 -21.95 -5.98 7.02
C ASN A 29 -20.56 -6.24 6.42
N LYS A 30 -20.18 -5.46 5.38
CA LYS A 30 -18.85 -5.50 4.78
C LYS A 30 -18.12 -4.17 4.96
N ILE A 31 -16.91 -4.24 5.48
CA ILE A 31 -16.00 -3.12 5.68
C ILE A 31 -14.75 -3.44 4.88
N TYR A 32 -14.54 -2.75 3.76
CA TYR A 32 -13.44 -3.10 2.87
C TYR A 32 -12.80 -1.94 2.13
N ASN A 33 -11.54 -2.09 1.75
CA ASN A 33 -10.76 -1.04 1.08
C ASN A 33 -10.90 0.31 1.79
N ASN A 34 -10.84 0.35 3.12
CA ASN A 34 -10.79 1.62 3.85
C ASN A 34 -9.35 1.87 4.31
N VAL A 35 -8.97 3.13 4.38
CA VAL A 35 -7.72 3.59 4.99
C VAL A 35 -8.08 4.30 6.29
N ILE A 36 -7.60 3.76 7.41
CA ILE A 36 -7.83 4.31 8.75
C ILE A 36 -6.47 4.59 9.36
N ALA A 37 -6.13 5.85 9.55
CA ALA A 37 -4.79 6.25 9.96
C ALA A 37 -4.82 7.20 11.15
N ASN A 38 -3.85 7.10 12.06
CA ASN A 38 -3.61 8.12 13.10
C ASN A 38 -4.86 8.49 13.93
N VAL A 39 -5.74 7.52 14.20
CA VAL A 39 -6.88 7.71 15.10
C VAL A 39 -6.42 7.49 16.54
N GLU A 40 -6.94 8.25 17.50
CA GLU A 40 -6.58 8.08 18.92
C GLU A 40 -7.18 6.81 19.54
N GLY A 41 -8.26 6.29 18.94
CA GLY A 41 -8.94 5.08 19.40
C GLY A 41 -8.56 3.82 18.62
N ILE A 42 -9.55 2.95 18.46
CA ILE A 42 -9.45 1.67 17.74
C ILE A 42 -9.59 1.93 16.23
N GLY A 43 -8.88 1.21 15.37
CA GLY A 43 -9.11 1.35 13.93
C GLY A 43 -10.55 0.99 13.54
N ILE A 44 -10.94 -0.26 13.79
CA ILE A 44 -12.31 -0.75 13.63
C ILE A 44 -12.78 -1.43 14.92
N PHE A 45 -13.85 -0.93 15.51
CA PHE A 45 -14.52 -1.57 16.64
C PHE A 45 -15.83 -2.21 16.19
N ALA A 46 -16.04 -3.47 16.56
CA ALA A 46 -17.27 -4.19 16.27
C ALA A 46 -17.82 -4.85 17.54
N ASP A 47 -19.13 -4.71 17.74
CA ASP A 47 -19.84 -5.14 18.93
C ASP A 47 -21.21 -5.69 18.55
N ASP A 48 -21.68 -6.71 19.27
CA ASP A 48 -22.99 -7.29 19.03
C ASP A 48 -24.06 -6.43 19.66
N ARG A 49 -24.80 -5.76 18.79
CA ARG A 49 -25.99 -4.98 19.16
C ARG A 49 -27.10 -5.38 18.22
N ALA A 50 -27.94 -6.31 18.68
CA ALA A 50 -29.01 -6.94 17.91
C ALA A 50 -28.53 -7.81 16.74
N THR A 51 -27.37 -8.45 16.88
CA THR A 51 -26.81 -9.33 15.85
C THR A 51 -27.70 -10.56 15.68
N LEU A 52 -27.96 -10.96 14.44
CA LEU A 52 -28.75 -12.17 14.17
C LEU A 52 -27.84 -13.41 14.16
N PRO A 53 -28.29 -14.54 14.74
CA PRO A 53 -27.60 -15.81 14.57
C PRO A 53 -27.41 -16.17 13.10
N ASN A 54 -26.34 -16.91 12.78
CA ASN A 54 -26.00 -17.34 11.41
C ASN A 54 -25.58 -16.22 10.44
N THR A 55 -25.27 -15.03 10.94
CA THR A 55 -24.71 -13.91 10.15
C THR A 55 -23.21 -13.75 10.36
N ARG A 56 -22.56 -12.89 9.55
CA ARG A 56 -21.10 -12.66 9.62
C ARG A 56 -20.73 -11.20 9.45
N PHE A 57 -19.63 -10.74 10.03
CA PHE A 57 -19.03 -9.46 9.63
C PHE A 57 -17.79 -9.71 8.78
N TYR A 58 -17.59 -8.88 7.75
CA TYR A 58 -16.48 -8.99 6.82
C TYR A 58 -15.60 -7.75 6.92
N TYR A 59 -14.32 -7.96 7.20
CA TYR A 59 -13.27 -6.94 7.29
C TYR A 59 -12.23 -7.32 6.25
N LEU A 60 -12.26 -6.68 5.09
CA LEU A 60 -11.53 -7.15 3.91
C LEU A 60 -10.63 -6.04 3.37
N ASN A 61 -9.37 -6.31 3.06
CA ASN A 61 -8.51 -5.31 2.38
C ASN A 61 -8.44 -3.93 3.08
N ASN A 62 -8.60 -3.82 4.40
CA ASN A 62 -8.47 -2.51 5.06
C ASN A 62 -7.00 -2.23 5.36
N THR A 63 -6.56 -0.98 5.16
CA THR A 63 -5.25 -0.50 5.64
C THR A 63 -5.49 0.31 6.91
N ILE A 64 -4.93 -0.16 8.03
CA ILE A 64 -5.08 0.46 9.34
C ILE A 64 -3.70 0.82 9.86
N TYR A 65 -3.46 2.09 10.15
CA TYR A 65 -2.15 2.62 10.48
C TYR A 65 -2.18 3.47 11.77
N ASN A 66 -1.25 3.19 12.68
CA ASN A 66 -0.96 4.04 13.85
C ASN A 66 -2.20 4.39 14.67
N THR A 67 -2.95 3.37 15.11
CA THR A 67 -4.11 3.54 16.00
C THR A 67 -3.64 3.73 17.43
N GLY A 68 -4.25 4.66 18.18
CA GLY A 68 -3.96 4.86 19.60
C GLY A 68 -4.40 3.68 20.49
N SER A 69 -5.24 2.79 19.96
CA SER A 69 -5.57 1.50 20.56
C SER A 69 -5.32 0.34 19.57
N ASP A 70 -6.22 -0.66 19.54
CA ASP A 70 -6.09 -1.83 18.67
C ASP A 70 -6.36 -1.47 17.20
N GLY A 71 -5.82 -2.26 16.29
CA GLY A 71 -6.15 -2.16 14.86
C GLY A 71 -7.61 -2.49 14.62
N ILE A 72 -8.02 -3.72 14.97
CA ILE A 72 -9.42 -4.15 14.94
C ILE A 72 -9.76 -4.77 16.30
N ARG A 73 -10.91 -4.40 16.88
CA ARG A 73 -11.43 -5.01 18.11
C ARG A 73 -12.84 -5.54 17.87
N ILE A 74 -13.05 -6.82 18.13
CA ILE A 74 -14.30 -7.53 17.85
C ILE A 74 -14.82 -8.17 19.14
N TYR A 75 -16.00 -7.74 19.55
CA TYR A 75 -16.78 -8.35 20.63
C TYR A 75 -17.95 -9.18 20.11
N SER A 76 -18.07 -9.32 18.79
CA SER A 76 -19.17 -10.04 18.16
C SER A 76 -19.01 -11.57 18.25
N ASP A 77 -19.66 -12.20 19.24
CA ASP A 77 -19.67 -13.65 19.48
C ASP A 77 -21.02 -14.33 19.16
N GLU A 78 -22.06 -13.56 18.79
CA GLU A 78 -23.35 -14.06 18.28
C GLU A 78 -23.32 -14.36 16.77
N THR A 79 -22.34 -13.80 16.04
CA THR A 79 -22.13 -14.12 14.62
C THR A 79 -21.64 -15.56 14.44
N LEU A 80 -22.00 -16.16 13.29
CA LEU A 80 -21.48 -17.46 12.88
C LEU A 80 -19.97 -17.43 12.73
N ASP A 81 -19.45 -16.35 12.13
CA ASP A 81 -18.03 -16.15 11.90
C ASP A 81 -17.73 -14.67 11.59
N ASN A 82 -16.58 -14.18 12.03
CA ASN A 82 -16.01 -12.89 11.61
C ASN A 82 -14.90 -13.14 10.59
N VAL A 83 -15.07 -12.65 9.37
CA VAL A 83 -14.16 -12.92 8.26
C VAL A 83 -13.20 -11.76 8.09
N LEU A 84 -11.92 -11.98 8.39
CA LEU A 84 -10.85 -10.99 8.25
C LEU A 84 -9.83 -11.49 7.23
N ILE A 85 -9.80 -10.87 6.06
CA ILE A 85 -8.93 -11.28 4.97
C ILE A 85 -8.21 -10.06 4.40
N ASN A 86 -6.90 -10.20 4.12
CA ASN A 86 -6.10 -9.16 3.47
C ASN A 86 -6.05 -7.81 4.21
N ASN A 87 -6.28 -7.75 5.52
CA ASN A 87 -6.10 -6.47 6.23
C ASN A 87 -4.62 -6.22 6.49
N LEU A 88 -4.18 -5.00 6.24
CA LEU A 88 -2.84 -4.49 6.54
C LEU A 88 -2.92 -3.63 7.80
N ILE A 89 -2.45 -4.14 8.94
CA ILE A 89 -2.56 -3.45 10.23
C ILE A 89 -1.17 -3.14 10.78
N ILE A 90 -0.88 -1.84 10.89
CA ILE A 90 0.44 -1.33 11.22
C ILE A 90 0.39 -0.45 12.46
N ASN A 91 1.28 -0.74 13.40
CA ASN A 91 1.55 0.05 14.60
C ASN A 91 0.32 0.36 15.50
N PRO A 92 -0.44 -0.63 15.97
CA PRO A 92 -1.41 -0.40 17.04
C PRO A 92 -0.67 -0.11 18.36
N GLN A 93 -0.98 1.02 19.00
CA GLN A 93 -0.24 1.51 20.16
C GLN A 93 -0.47 0.68 21.43
N THR A 94 -1.54 -0.12 21.48
CA THR A 94 -1.78 -1.11 22.57
C THR A 94 -0.82 -2.30 22.54
N TYR A 95 -0.01 -2.49 21.48
CA TYR A 95 0.92 -3.63 21.41
C TYR A 95 1.83 -3.71 22.64
N LEU A 96 2.49 -2.60 23.00
CA LEU A 96 3.39 -2.57 24.16
C LEU A 96 2.64 -2.62 25.48
N VAL A 97 1.39 -2.14 25.51
CA VAL A 97 0.54 -2.26 26.70
C VAL A 97 0.28 -3.73 26.96
N TYR A 98 -0.26 -4.47 25.99
CA TYR A 98 -0.55 -5.90 26.15
C TYR A 98 0.70 -6.74 26.36
N GLN A 99 1.82 -6.40 25.74
CA GLN A 99 3.07 -7.12 25.93
C GLN A 99 3.62 -7.04 27.37
N ASN A 100 3.39 -5.92 28.07
CA ASN A 100 3.98 -5.64 29.37
C ASN A 100 2.98 -5.71 30.52
N ASP A 101 1.68 -5.78 30.22
CA ASP A 101 0.62 -5.90 31.21
C ASP A 101 0.50 -7.37 31.66
N ALA A 102 0.19 -7.59 32.95
CA ALA A 102 0.03 -8.93 33.54
C ALA A 102 -1.34 -9.57 33.20
N THR A 103 -1.86 -9.26 32.01
CA THR A 103 -3.09 -9.84 31.49
C THR A 103 -2.78 -11.09 30.67
N TRP A 104 -3.82 -11.81 30.25
CA TRP A 104 -3.68 -12.93 29.31
C TRP A 104 -3.44 -12.49 27.87
N LEU A 105 -3.35 -11.18 27.61
CA LEU A 105 -3.12 -10.64 26.27
C LEU A 105 -1.63 -10.58 25.97
N THR A 106 -1.33 -10.66 24.68
CA THR A 106 0.00 -10.49 24.12
C THR A 106 0.00 -9.27 23.20
N GLY A 107 1.17 -8.74 22.87
CA GLY A 107 1.26 -7.65 21.89
C GLY A 107 0.59 -7.99 20.54
N GLN A 108 0.55 -9.26 20.15
CA GLN A 108 -0.11 -9.69 18.90
C GLN A 108 -1.62 -9.46 18.93
N ASP A 109 -2.25 -9.49 20.10
CA ASP A 109 -3.67 -9.21 20.26
C ASP A 109 -4.03 -7.75 19.95
N ALA A 110 -3.05 -6.85 19.88
CA ALA A 110 -3.30 -5.44 19.52
C ALA A 110 -3.64 -5.26 18.03
N PHE A 111 -3.26 -6.19 17.15
CA PHE A 111 -3.64 -6.09 15.73
C PHE A 111 -5.11 -6.45 15.54
N ILE A 112 -5.53 -7.57 16.13
CA ILE A 112 -6.91 -8.03 16.14
C ILE A 112 -7.25 -8.53 17.55
N ARG A 113 -7.96 -7.69 18.32
CA ARG A 113 -8.41 -7.99 19.69
C ARG A 113 -9.79 -8.63 19.66
N LEU A 114 -9.94 -9.75 20.35
CA LEU A 114 -11.15 -10.57 20.29
C LEU A 114 -11.72 -10.88 21.68
N ASN A 115 -13.03 -10.80 21.85
CA ASN A 115 -13.66 -11.33 23.06
C ASN A 115 -13.60 -12.88 23.11
N THR A 116 -13.82 -13.46 24.29
CA THR A 116 -13.49 -14.86 24.64
C THR A 116 -14.11 -15.93 23.72
N ASN A 117 -15.23 -15.63 23.04
CA ASN A 117 -15.97 -16.60 22.22
C ASN A 117 -16.16 -16.17 20.75
N VAL A 118 -15.37 -15.22 20.27
CA VAL A 118 -15.50 -14.72 18.90
C VAL A 118 -14.97 -15.75 17.89
N ASN A 119 -15.87 -16.33 17.09
CA ASN A 119 -15.52 -17.12 15.92
C ASN A 119 -14.93 -16.23 14.82
N ARG A 120 -13.87 -16.71 14.18
CA ARG A 120 -13.16 -15.97 13.13
C ARG A 120 -12.55 -16.84 12.05
N THR A 121 -12.50 -16.29 10.85
CA THR A 121 -11.62 -16.71 9.75
C THR A 121 -10.56 -15.63 9.54
N LEU A 122 -9.28 -15.99 9.67
CA LEU A 122 -8.14 -15.11 9.39
C LEU A 122 -7.36 -15.66 8.20
N GLN A 123 -7.21 -14.88 7.13
CA GLN A 123 -6.40 -15.26 5.96
C GLN A 123 -5.62 -14.06 5.43
N ASN A 124 -4.34 -14.25 5.12
CA ASN A 124 -3.48 -13.26 4.44
C ASN A 124 -3.55 -11.83 5.02
N ASN A 125 -3.76 -11.69 6.33
CA ASN A 125 -3.62 -10.39 6.98
C ASN A 125 -2.13 -10.16 7.27
N TYR A 126 -1.65 -8.93 7.11
CA TYR A 126 -0.28 -8.56 7.43
C TYR A 126 -0.24 -7.63 8.63
N PHE A 127 0.62 -7.96 9.60
CA PHE A 127 0.74 -7.26 10.87
C PHE A 127 2.19 -6.84 11.12
N SER A 128 2.40 -5.58 11.46
CA SER A 128 3.70 -5.13 11.92
C SER A 128 3.60 -3.91 12.83
N ARG A 129 4.57 -3.76 13.73
CA ARG A 129 4.68 -2.56 14.55
C ARG A 129 5.36 -1.40 13.86
N TRP A 130 6.11 -1.68 12.81
CA TRP A 130 7.04 -0.71 12.24
C TRP A 130 6.51 -0.24 10.90
N ALA A 131 6.22 1.06 10.79
CA ALA A 131 5.78 1.68 9.53
C ALA A 131 6.74 1.35 8.37
N SER A 132 8.05 1.36 8.65
CA SER A 132 9.09 1.05 7.67
C SER A 132 8.99 -0.34 7.04
N THR A 133 8.37 -1.31 7.72
CA THR A 133 8.22 -2.67 7.19
C THR A 133 7.02 -2.83 6.26
N ALA A 134 6.07 -1.90 6.26
CA ALA A 134 4.95 -1.93 5.35
C ALA A 134 5.31 -1.34 3.98
N HIS A 135 6.42 -0.58 3.90
CA HIS A 135 6.84 0.13 2.69
C HIS A 135 5.72 0.98 2.10
N PHE A 136 5.11 1.85 2.92
CA PHE A 136 4.16 2.85 2.44
C PHE A 136 4.87 3.97 1.68
N THR A 137 4.21 4.57 0.70
CA THR A 137 4.75 5.64 -0.14
C THR A 137 5.17 6.86 0.65
N ASP A 138 4.26 7.46 1.44
CA ASP A 138 4.57 8.62 2.26
C ASP A 138 3.57 8.81 3.41
N THR A 139 3.85 8.18 4.55
CA THR A 139 2.99 8.29 5.73
C THR A 139 2.91 9.70 6.33
N LEU A 140 3.90 10.59 6.07
CA LEU A 140 3.88 11.96 6.59
C LEU A 140 2.87 12.82 5.83
N ASN A 141 2.71 12.54 4.53
CA ASN A 141 1.72 13.18 3.67
C ASN A 141 0.43 12.36 3.52
N SER A 142 0.23 11.37 4.40
CA SER A 142 -0.98 10.53 4.44
C SER A 142 -1.21 9.69 3.18
N ASP A 143 -0.12 9.34 2.48
CA ASP A 143 -0.11 8.39 1.38
C ASP A 143 0.28 7.00 1.91
N PHE A 144 -0.72 6.12 1.93
CA PHE A 144 -0.60 4.74 2.41
C PHE A 144 -0.64 3.72 1.26
N SER A 145 -0.46 4.16 0.02
CA SER A 145 -0.18 3.27 -1.10
C SER A 145 1.12 2.51 -0.84
N LEU A 146 1.25 1.33 -1.46
CA LEU A 146 2.41 0.47 -1.27
C LEU A 146 3.57 0.91 -2.19
N GLN A 147 4.80 0.63 -1.77
CA GLN A 147 5.99 0.74 -2.60
C GLN A 147 6.47 -0.64 -3.07
N ILE A 148 7.37 -0.64 -4.05
CA ILE A 148 8.17 -1.82 -4.44
C ILE A 148 8.74 -2.50 -3.19
N ASN A 149 8.68 -3.85 -3.18
CA ASN A 149 9.13 -4.71 -2.09
C ASN A 149 8.30 -4.63 -0.79
N SER A 150 7.12 -4.02 -0.79
CA SER A 150 6.22 -4.19 0.35
C SER A 150 5.91 -5.68 0.55
N PRO A 151 5.96 -6.22 1.77
CA PRO A 151 5.53 -7.59 2.04
C PRO A 151 4.01 -7.79 1.84
N ALA A 152 3.27 -6.70 1.63
CA ALA A 152 1.86 -6.73 1.27
C ALA A 152 1.63 -6.91 -0.24
N THR A 153 2.65 -6.70 -1.09
CA THR A 153 2.52 -6.90 -2.54
C THR A 153 2.53 -8.38 -2.89
N ASP A 154 1.68 -8.79 -3.83
CA ASP A 154 1.50 -10.15 -4.34
C ASP A 154 1.19 -11.20 -3.25
N ALA A 155 0.71 -10.75 -2.08
CA ALA A 155 0.54 -11.56 -0.89
C ALA A 155 -0.93 -11.76 -0.46
N GLY A 156 -1.88 -11.19 -1.19
CA GLY A 156 -3.31 -11.19 -0.90
C GLY A 156 -4.08 -12.41 -1.43
N GLN A 157 -5.25 -12.65 -0.84
CA GLN A 157 -6.26 -13.59 -1.34
C GLN A 157 -7.15 -12.98 -2.41
N ASN A 158 -7.67 -13.83 -3.31
CA ASN A 158 -8.69 -13.45 -4.26
C ASN A 158 -10.05 -13.23 -3.56
N LEU A 159 -10.54 -11.99 -3.57
CA LEU A 159 -11.82 -11.61 -2.96
C LEU A 159 -12.94 -11.31 -3.96
N THR A 160 -12.79 -11.71 -5.23
CA THR A 160 -13.83 -11.51 -6.26
C THR A 160 -15.16 -12.18 -5.90
N ALA A 161 -15.15 -13.33 -5.20
CA ALA A 161 -16.35 -13.98 -4.68
C ALA A 161 -17.11 -13.13 -3.63
N TYR A 162 -16.43 -12.17 -2.99
CA TYR A 162 -17.05 -11.19 -2.10
C TYR A 162 -17.54 -9.94 -2.84
N GLY A 163 -17.37 -9.87 -4.17
CA GLY A 163 -17.74 -8.72 -5.00
C GLY A 163 -16.71 -7.59 -4.99
N ILE A 164 -15.46 -7.87 -4.63
CA ILE A 164 -14.38 -6.87 -4.58
C ILE A 164 -13.47 -7.09 -5.79
N THR A 165 -13.54 -6.18 -6.76
CA THR A 165 -12.81 -6.22 -8.04
C THR A 165 -11.93 -4.99 -8.27
N ASN A 166 -12.00 -4.02 -7.36
CA ASN A 166 -11.23 -2.78 -7.42
C ASN A 166 -10.64 -2.50 -6.03
N ASP A 167 -9.61 -1.68 -5.99
CA ASP A 167 -8.93 -1.25 -4.76
C ASP A 167 -9.48 0.10 -4.23
N PHE A 168 -8.72 0.78 -3.36
CA PHE A 168 -9.05 2.09 -2.80
C PHE A 168 -9.09 3.20 -3.87
N ASP A 169 -8.16 3.19 -4.81
CA ASP A 169 -8.07 4.17 -5.90
C ASP A 169 -9.01 3.84 -7.07
N GLN A 170 -9.89 2.84 -6.87
CA GLN A 170 -10.80 2.29 -7.87
C GLN A 170 -10.08 1.66 -9.07
N THR A 171 -8.80 1.34 -8.93
CA THR A 171 -8.03 0.60 -9.93
C THR A 171 -8.45 -0.87 -9.92
N PRO A 172 -8.43 -1.57 -11.07
CA PRO A 172 -8.75 -2.99 -11.12
C PRO A 172 -7.82 -3.85 -10.26
N ARG A 173 -8.39 -4.83 -9.59
CA ARG A 173 -7.70 -5.84 -8.77
C ARG A 173 -8.10 -7.24 -9.27
N PRO A 174 -7.16 -8.15 -9.51
CA PRO A 174 -5.73 -8.04 -9.24
C PRO A 174 -4.93 -7.33 -10.34
N PHE A 175 -3.75 -6.81 -9.99
CA PHE A 175 -2.72 -6.45 -10.98
C PHE A 175 -1.88 -7.69 -11.32
N ASN A 176 -1.57 -7.91 -12.61
CA ASN A 176 -0.80 -9.07 -13.09
C ASN A 176 -1.27 -10.46 -12.58
N GLY A 177 -2.54 -10.59 -12.21
CA GLY A 177 -3.14 -11.84 -11.77
C GLY A 177 -2.87 -12.22 -10.30
N VAL A 178 -2.21 -11.35 -9.52
CA VAL A 178 -1.92 -11.57 -8.10
C VAL A 178 -2.49 -10.42 -7.28
N PHE A 179 -3.04 -10.73 -6.10
CA PHE A 179 -3.73 -9.76 -5.26
C PHE A 179 -2.80 -9.23 -4.18
N ASP A 180 -3.03 -8.00 -3.74
CA ASP A 180 -2.31 -7.43 -2.60
C ASP A 180 -3.08 -7.48 -1.29
N ILE A 181 -2.34 -7.33 -0.18
CA ILE A 181 -2.89 -7.10 1.15
C ILE A 181 -3.10 -5.60 1.36
N GLY A 182 -4.25 -5.24 1.94
CA GLY A 182 -4.61 -3.87 2.25
C GLY A 182 -5.48 -3.20 1.20
N ALA A 183 -5.68 -1.90 1.39
CA ALA A 183 -6.65 -1.12 0.63
C ALA A 183 -6.22 -0.85 -0.81
N PHE A 184 -4.92 -0.83 -1.08
CA PHE A 184 -4.34 -0.49 -2.38
C PHE A 184 -3.90 -1.74 -3.12
N GLU A 185 -4.01 -1.70 -4.45
CA GLU A 185 -3.32 -2.61 -5.35
C GLU A 185 -2.07 -1.90 -5.87
N PHE A 186 -0.93 -2.49 -5.57
CA PHE A 186 0.36 -2.04 -6.00
C PHE A 186 0.53 -2.30 -7.51
N HIS A 187 0.55 -1.21 -8.27
CA HIS A 187 0.88 -1.24 -9.67
C HIS A 187 2.37 -0.96 -9.81
N GLN A 188 3.19 -1.99 -10.11
CA GLN A 188 4.51 -1.72 -10.66
C GLN A 188 4.23 -0.98 -11.97
N ILE A 189 4.40 0.33 -11.99
CA ILE A 189 4.72 1.00 -13.24
C ILE A 189 6.21 0.67 -13.40
N PRO A 190 6.58 -0.35 -14.21
CA PRO A 190 7.99 -0.57 -14.46
C PRO A 190 8.53 0.77 -14.93
N LEU A 191 9.57 1.26 -14.25
CA LEU A 191 10.30 2.40 -14.77
C LEU A 191 10.66 2.01 -16.21
N PRO A 192 10.36 2.85 -17.20
CA PRO A 192 10.54 2.49 -18.61
C PRO A 192 11.97 2.09 -18.95
N VAL A 193 12.93 2.35 -18.05
CA VAL A 193 14.34 1.99 -18.21
C VAL A 193 14.93 1.60 -16.85
N GLU A 194 15.70 0.52 -16.83
CA GLU A 194 16.57 0.11 -15.73
C GLU A 194 18.03 0.47 -16.06
N LEU A 195 18.65 1.39 -15.33
CA LEU A 195 20.04 1.79 -15.55
C LEU A 195 21.02 0.88 -14.78
N THR A 196 22.07 0.40 -15.43
CA THR A 196 23.21 -0.26 -14.78
C THR A 196 24.36 0.69 -14.50
N SER A 197 24.49 1.76 -15.29
CA SER A 197 25.49 2.80 -15.07
C SER A 197 25.08 4.14 -15.68
N PHE A 198 25.52 5.23 -15.06
CA PHE A 198 25.46 6.58 -15.59
C PHE A 198 26.74 7.32 -15.17
N ASN A 199 27.43 7.93 -16.12
CA ASN A 199 28.67 8.66 -15.90
C ASN A 199 28.71 9.94 -16.73
N ALA A 200 29.29 11.00 -16.17
CA ALA A 200 29.47 12.29 -16.81
C ALA A 200 30.91 12.73 -16.63
N VAL A 201 31.63 12.99 -17.74
CA VAL A 201 33.04 13.34 -17.71
C VAL A 201 33.31 14.58 -18.56
N CYS A 202 34.01 15.55 -17.98
CA CYS A 202 34.49 16.73 -18.70
C CYS A 202 35.87 16.42 -19.32
N LYS A 203 35.98 16.46 -20.65
CA LYS A 203 37.25 16.27 -21.38
C LYS A 203 37.32 17.22 -22.57
N ASN A 204 38.49 17.81 -22.81
CA ASN A 204 38.80 18.61 -24.00
C ASN A 204 37.80 19.75 -24.30
N GLY A 205 37.22 20.39 -23.30
CA GLY A 205 36.24 21.45 -23.55
C GLY A 205 34.78 20.97 -23.67
N GLN A 206 34.51 19.68 -23.51
CA GLN A 206 33.20 19.06 -23.72
C GLN A 206 32.78 18.25 -22.50
N VAL A 207 31.48 17.98 -22.37
CA VAL A 207 30.94 17.02 -21.40
C VAL A 207 30.42 15.79 -22.14
N GLU A 208 30.97 14.64 -21.81
CA GLU A 208 30.52 13.34 -22.29
C GLU A 208 29.65 12.69 -21.22
N LEU A 209 28.40 12.41 -21.56
CA LEU A 209 27.50 11.55 -20.80
C LEU A 209 27.56 10.15 -21.38
N SER A 210 27.72 9.14 -20.54
CA SER A 210 27.64 7.73 -20.92
C SER A 210 26.75 7.00 -19.94
N TRP A 211 25.83 6.19 -20.46
CA TRP A 211 24.95 5.37 -19.63
C TRP A 211 24.66 4.03 -20.27
N GLN A 212 24.28 3.09 -19.42
CA GLN A 212 23.94 1.75 -19.82
C GLN A 212 22.63 1.33 -19.18
N THR A 213 21.78 0.67 -19.96
CA THR A 213 20.52 0.09 -19.51
C THR A 213 20.64 -1.43 -19.41
N ALA A 214 20.04 -2.04 -18.40
CA ALA A 214 19.81 -3.48 -18.32
C ALA A 214 18.54 -3.89 -19.09
N ALA A 215 17.51 -3.03 -19.03
CA ALA A 215 16.25 -3.23 -19.72
C ALA A 215 15.58 -1.88 -20.03
N GLU A 216 14.76 -1.88 -21.06
CA GLU A 216 13.90 -0.78 -21.50
C GLU A 216 12.52 -1.34 -21.83
N GLN A 217 11.47 -0.61 -21.47
CA GLN A 217 10.08 -0.96 -21.70
C GLN A 217 9.36 0.25 -22.28
N ASN A 218 8.95 0.15 -23.54
CA ASN A 218 8.32 1.25 -24.29
C ASN A 218 9.17 2.54 -24.32
N ASN A 219 10.48 2.45 -24.19
CA ASN A 219 11.37 3.60 -24.17
C ASN A 219 11.61 4.15 -25.59
N SER A 220 10.95 5.24 -25.95
CA SER A 220 11.14 5.85 -27.26
C SER A 220 12.45 6.66 -27.35
N HIS A 221 12.81 7.38 -26.28
CA HIS A 221 14.01 8.21 -26.22
C HIS A 221 14.36 8.61 -24.79
N PHE A 222 15.59 9.10 -24.61
CA PHE A 222 16.09 9.76 -23.42
C PHE A 222 16.16 11.26 -23.63
N GLU A 223 15.74 12.04 -22.65
CA GLU A 223 15.91 13.50 -22.65
C GLU A 223 17.17 13.89 -21.89
N ILE A 224 18.06 14.62 -22.57
CA ILE A 224 19.26 15.19 -21.96
C ILE A 224 18.93 16.61 -21.53
N GLU A 225 19.10 16.90 -20.25
CA GLU A 225 18.76 18.20 -19.70
C GLU A 225 19.94 18.88 -19.01
N ILE A 226 19.94 20.21 -19.05
CA ILE A 226 20.83 21.07 -18.29
C ILE A 226 20.04 21.80 -17.20
N ASN A 227 20.69 22.09 -16.08
CA ASN A 227 20.10 22.94 -15.05
C ASN A 227 20.81 24.31 -15.05
N ARG A 228 20.19 25.30 -15.70
CA ARG A 228 20.64 26.70 -15.73
C ARG A 228 19.90 27.55 -14.70
N ASN A 229 18.57 27.52 -14.76
CA ASN A 229 17.63 28.24 -13.90
C ASN A 229 16.29 27.47 -13.86
N GLY A 230 16.39 26.14 -13.80
CA GLY A 230 15.34 25.22 -14.22
C GLY A 230 15.92 24.20 -15.22
N PHE A 231 15.21 23.09 -15.38
CA PHE A 231 15.58 22.05 -16.31
C PHE A 231 15.21 22.47 -17.74
N GLU A 232 16.16 22.35 -18.66
CA GLU A 232 15.99 22.63 -20.08
C GLU A 232 16.53 21.43 -20.88
N THR A 233 15.70 20.86 -21.75
CA THR A 233 16.09 19.80 -22.67
C THR A 233 17.02 20.34 -23.76
N ILE A 234 18.20 19.76 -23.88
CA ILE A 234 19.21 20.14 -24.88
C ILE A 234 19.38 19.11 -25.99
N ALA A 235 18.95 17.86 -25.75
CA ALA A 235 18.99 16.80 -26.75
C ALA A 235 18.02 15.68 -26.41
N SER A 236 17.71 14.88 -27.43
CA SER A 236 16.99 13.62 -27.30
C SER A 236 17.85 12.51 -27.93
N VAL A 237 17.99 11.38 -27.23
CA VAL A 237 18.72 10.20 -27.71
C VAL A 237 17.74 9.04 -27.82
N ASN A 238 17.55 8.50 -29.03
CA ASN A 238 16.61 7.40 -29.24
C ASN A 238 16.91 6.22 -28.32
N GLY A 239 15.86 5.70 -27.69
CA GLY A 239 15.90 4.45 -26.93
C GLY A 239 15.70 3.25 -27.85
N ASN A 240 15.76 2.05 -27.27
CA ASN A 240 15.58 0.80 -28.00
C ASN A 240 14.15 0.24 -27.87
N GLY A 241 13.18 1.04 -27.44
CA GLY A 241 11.79 0.62 -27.29
C GLY A 241 11.64 -0.33 -26.11
N THR A 242 11.24 -1.58 -26.40
CA THR A 242 11.18 -2.64 -25.39
C THR A 242 12.32 -3.62 -25.66
N THR A 243 13.27 -3.70 -24.74
CA THR A 243 14.41 -4.62 -24.82
C THR A 243 14.88 -5.01 -23.42
N THR A 244 15.37 -6.24 -23.27
CA THR A 244 16.11 -6.70 -22.07
C THR A 244 17.59 -6.89 -22.37
N ASP A 245 18.04 -6.51 -23.58
CA ASP A 245 19.44 -6.52 -23.95
C ASP A 245 20.12 -5.25 -23.41
N ILE A 246 21.36 -5.41 -22.95
CA ILE A 246 22.17 -4.30 -22.48
C ILE A 246 22.35 -3.29 -23.61
N SER A 247 21.90 -2.05 -23.39
CA SER A 247 22.07 -0.95 -24.35
C SER A 247 23.02 0.09 -23.80
N ASN A 248 23.95 0.56 -24.64
CA ASN A 248 24.96 1.54 -24.26
C ASN A 248 24.74 2.83 -25.05
N TYR A 249 24.77 3.95 -24.35
CA TYR A 249 24.48 5.26 -24.91
C TYR A 249 25.59 6.24 -24.57
N ILE A 250 25.86 7.15 -25.50
CA ILE A 250 26.82 8.24 -25.35
C ILE A 250 26.20 9.51 -25.92
N PHE A 251 26.32 10.61 -25.19
CA PHE A 251 25.99 11.94 -25.65
C PHE A 251 27.13 12.91 -25.32
N ILE A 252 27.53 13.73 -26.29
CA ILE A 252 28.60 14.71 -26.13
C ILE A 252 27.97 16.09 -26.30
N ASP A 253 28.08 16.94 -25.26
CA ASP A 253 27.78 18.36 -25.38
C ASP A 253 29.06 19.19 -25.32
N GLU A 254 29.23 19.97 -26.38
CA GLU A 254 30.40 20.82 -26.61
C GLU A 254 30.37 22.12 -25.78
N ASN A 255 29.27 22.39 -25.06
CA ASN A 255 29.14 23.54 -24.17
C ASN A 255 29.47 23.15 -22.72
N ILE A 256 30.61 23.63 -22.20
CA ILE A 256 31.17 23.17 -20.91
C ILE A 256 30.65 23.90 -19.67
N ASN A 257 29.82 24.93 -19.83
CA ASN A 257 29.58 25.88 -18.74
C ASN A 257 28.58 25.39 -17.67
N GLU A 258 28.03 24.18 -17.76
CA GLU A 258 26.88 23.75 -16.94
C GLU A 258 26.86 22.27 -16.52
N ILE A 259 26.16 22.03 -15.41
CA ILE A 259 25.88 20.70 -14.86
C ILE A 259 24.70 20.08 -15.63
N LYS A 260 24.91 18.86 -16.12
CA LYS A 260 23.93 18.07 -16.89
C LYS A 260 23.29 16.99 -16.03
N LYS A 261 22.04 16.68 -16.33
CA LYS A 261 21.33 15.50 -15.81
C LYS A 261 20.68 14.76 -16.97
N LEU A 262 20.61 13.44 -16.84
CA LEU A 262 19.80 12.60 -17.71
C LEU A 262 18.44 12.44 -17.05
N PHE A 263 17.37 12.76 -17.78
CA PHE A 263 16.02 12.37 -17.41
C PHE A 263 15.56 11.27 -18.35
N ILE A 264 14.93 10.26 -17.75
CA ILE A 264 14.30 9.18 -18.49
C ILE A 264 12.82 9.52 -18.52
N THR A 265 12.32 9.81 -19.70
CA THR A 265 10.89 10.01 -19.96
C THR A 265 10.46 8.93 -20.95
N ALA A 266 9.39 8.20 -20.65
CA ALA A 266 8.72 7.31 -21.61
C ALA A 266 7.21 7.42 -21.51
#